data_AF-R4YM63-F1
#
_entry.id   AF-R4YM63-F1
#
_cell.length_a   1.000
_cell.length_b   1.000
_cell.length_c   1.000
_cell.angle_alpha   90.00
_cell.angle_beta   90.00
_cell.angle_gamma   90.00
#
_symmetry.space_group_name_H-M   'P 1'
#
loop_
_entity.id
_entity.type
_entity.pdbx_description
1 polymer ?
#
loop_
_entity_poly.entity_id
_entity_poly.type
_entity_poly.pdbx_seq_one_letter_code
_entity_poly.pdbx_strand_id
1 'polypeptide(L)'
;MTDITIATHNGNFHADDVFSIAALKNVFPSFTLVRTRDLEIIGKADVVIDVGGIYDPETGRFDHHQRGGAGERENGIPYSSFGLVWKKYGLEICGGNQDIANSVDAGLVSTIDAIDCGYVKGVSEGISLSQTISMFNPTWQEESHFDTCFDEAVDFASRILTRFIASASGGINAKAIVAKAIENAEDPRVIVLEQYTPWKRTVHALSEDALYMVYPSNSGDWRIQTVPVEPGSFENRKSLPKAWAGLSDKALQEVTDLDDAMFCHNGLFIAGAASFESAMKMAAMALQD
;
A
#
# COMPACT_ATOMS: atom_id res chain seq x y z
N MET A 1 16.30 -30.67 -11.06
CA MET A 1 15.63 -29.85 -10.03
C MET A 1 14.40 -30.64 -9.65
N THR A 2 14.16 -30.86 -8.37
CA THR A 2 12.89 -31.45 -7.92
C THR A 2 11.80 -30.40 -8.16
N ASP A 3 10.80 -30.73 -8.96
CA ASP A 3 9.65 -29.85 -9.20
C ASP A 3 8.87 -29.73 -7.89
N ILE A 4 8.94 -28.56 -7.25
CA ILE A 4 8.18 -28.26 -6.03
C ILE A 4 6.69 -28.37 -6.33
N THR A 5 5.94 -29.08 -5.50
CA THR A 5 4.48 -29.15 -5.59
C THR A 5 3.85 -28.31 -4.48
N ILE A 6 3.00 -27.37 -4.86
CA ILE A 6 2.23 -26.53 -3.93
C ILE A 6 0.76 -26.92 -4.05
N ALA A 7 0.11 -27.23 -2.92
CA ALA A 7 -1.30 -27.53 -2.87
C ALA A 7 -2.10 -26.43 -2.16
N THR A 8 -3.29 -26.10 -2.70
CA THR A 8 -4.31 -25.27 -2.04
C THR A 8 -5.70 -25.83 -2.33
N HIS A 9 -6.76 -25.29 -1.75
CA HIS A 9 -8.11 -25.78 -1.97
C HIS A 9 -8.64 -25.45 -3.38
N ASN A 10 -9.61 -26.24 -3.86
CA ASN A 10 -10.27 -26.06 -5.17
C ASN A 10 -11.67 -25.45 -5.09
N GLY A 11 -11.97 -24.70 -4.03
CA GLY A 11 -13.26 -23.99 -3.89
C GLY A 11 -13.23 -22.62 -4.54
N ASN A 12 -14.24 -21.82 -4.19
CA ASN A 12 -14.14 -20.36 -4.32
C ASN A 12 -12.86 -19.91 -3.60
N PHE A 13 -12.05 -19.14 -4.30
CA PHE A 13 -10.80 -18.62 -3.78
C PHE A 13 -10.98 -17.24 -3.18
N HIS A 14 -10.10 -16.93 -2.24
CA HIS A 14 -10.07 -15.72 -1.46
C HIS A 14 -8.78 -14.95 -1.73
N ALA A 15 -8.63 -13.78 -1.13
CA ALA A 15 -7.34 -13.10 -1.18
C ALA A 15 -6.24 -13.87 -0.44
N ASP A 16 -6.59 -14.68 0.56
CA ASP A 16 -5.63 -15.42 1.36
C ASP A 16 -4.81 -16.43 0.53
N ASP A 17 -5.48 -17.39 -0.10
CA ASP A 17 -4.85 -18.40 -0.94
C ASP A 17 -4.22 -17.77 -2.19
N VAL A 18 -4.87 -16.79 -2.82
CA VAL A 18 -4.32 -16.10 -4.00
C VAL A 18 -3.02 -15.33 -3.70
N PHE A 19 -2.99 -14.52 -2.63
CA PHE A 19 -1.78 -13.78 -2.28
C PHE A 19 -0.69 -14.67 -1.69
N SER A 20 -1.05 -15.79 -1.05
CA SER A 20 -0.08 -16.83 -0.66
C SER A 20 0.68 -17.35 -1.87
N ILE A 21 -0.01 -17.75 -2.94
CA ILE A 21 0.64 -18.22 -4.17
C ILE A 21 1.45 -17.10 -4.83
N ALA A 22 0.93 -15.87 -4.88
CA ALA A 22 1.65 -14.72 -5.41
C ALA A 22 2.97 -14.44 -4.67
N ALA A 23 2.99 -14.58 -3.34
CA ALA A 23 4.21 -14.47 -2.55
C ALA A 23 5.19 -15.61 -2.85
N LEU A 24 4.71 -16.86 -2.91
CA LEU A 24 5.55 -18.03 -3.17
C LEU A 24 6.20 -18.03 -4.56
N LYS A 25 5.61 -17.37 -5.56
CA LYS A 25 6.25 -17.10 -6.87
C LYS A 25 7.56 -16.31 -6.76
N ASN A 26 7.79 -15.57 -5.67
CA ASN A 26 9.05 -14.86 -5.42
C ASN A 26 10.10 -15.74 -4.72
N VAL A 27 9.69 -16.85 -4.12
CA VAL A 27 10.55 -17.78 -3.36
C VAL A 27 10.95 -18.97 -4.22
N PHE A 28 9.98 -19.54 -4.96
CA PHE A 28 10.18 -20.69 -5.81
C PHE A 28 10.12 -20.26 -7.28
N PRO A 29 11.25 -20.31 -8.02
CA PRO A 29 11.30 -19.92 -9.43
C PRO A 29 10.39 -20.74 -10.35
N SER A 30 10.07 -21.97 -9.95
CA SER A 30 9.15 -22.86 -10.64
C SER A 30 8.54 -23.85 -9.66
N PHE A 31 7.25 -24.10 -9.79
CA PHE A 31 6.51 -25.10 -9.02
C PHE A 31 5.28 -25.57 -9.81
N THR A 32 4.76 -26.74 -9.45
CA THR A 32 3.46 -27.24 -9.90
C THR A 32 2.41 -26.86 -8.86
N LEU A 33 1.40 -26.09 -9.26
CA LEU A 33 0.25 -25.79 -8.41
C LEU A 33 -0.83 -26.87 -8.57
N VAL A 34 -1.34 -27.38 -7.45
CA VAL A 34 -2.44 -28.33 -7.42
C VAL A 34 -3.56 -27.78 -6.53
N ARG A 35 -4.72 -27.51 -7.14
CA ARG A 35 -5.92 -27.11 -6.39
C ARG A 35 -6.76 -28.35 -6.09
N THR A 36 -6.90 -28.72 -4.81
CA THR A 36 -7.58 -29.96 -4.41
C THR A 36 -8.05 -29.93 -2.94
N ARG A 37 -8.97 -30.83 -2.59
CA ARG A 37 -9.30 -31.19 -1.20
C ARG A 37 -8.99 -32.66 -0.87
N ASP A 38 -8.32 -33.35 -1.78
CA ASP A 38 -7.90 -34.74 -1.58
C ASP A 38 -6.71 -34.78 -0.61
N LEU A 39 -6.92 -35.38 0.56
CA LEU A 39 -5.93 -35.47 1.62
C LEU A 39 -4.69 -36.27 1.22
N GLU A 40 -4.81 -37.25 0.32
CA GLU A 40 -3.65 -38.02 -0.15
C GLU A 40 -2.76 -37.18 -1.07
N ILE A 41 -3.37 -36.32 -1.90
CA ILE A 41 -2.64 -35.38 -2.75
C ILE A 41 -1.99 -34.30 -1.89
N ILE A 42 -2.75 -33.70 -0.96
CA ILE A 42 -2.26 -32.70 -0.01
C ILE A 42 -1.08 -33.25 0.80
N GLY A 43 -1.19 -34.47 1.32
CA GLY A 43 -0.14 -35.10 2.11
C GLY A 43 1.18 -35.31 1.36
N LYS A 44 1.16 -35.35 0.03
CA LYS A 44 2.34 -35.52 -0.84
C LYS A 44 2.95 -34.21 -1.32
N ALA A 45 2.26 -33.08 -1.16
CA ALA A 45 2.76 -31.78 -1.62
C ALA A 45 3.91 -31.27 -0.72
N ASP A 46 4.85 -30.55 -1.31
CA ASP A 46 5.98 -29.94 -0.58
C ASP A 46 5.51 -28.74 0.25
N VAL A 47 4.58 -27.94 -0.31
CA VAL A 47 3.96 -26.81 0.37
C VAL A 47 2.44 -26.93 0.30
N VAL A 48 1.76 -26.65 1.40
CA VAL A 48 0.29 -26.70 1.50
C VAL A 48 -0.20 -25.40 2.12
N ILE A 49 -1.15 -24.75 1.44
CA ILE A 49 -1.73 -23.46 1.76
C ILE A 49 -3.23 -23.62 1.95
N ASP A 50 -3.79 -23.04 3.01
CA ASP A 50 -5.23 -22.88 3.21
C ASP A 50 -6.07 -24.17 3.15
N VAL A 51 -5.41 -25.31 3.39
CA VAL A 51 -6.04 -26.64 3.41
C VAL A 51 -5.21 -27.61 4.24
N GLY A 52 -5.85 -28.66 4.75
CA GLY A 52 -5.18 -29.77 5.46
C GLY A 52 -5.15 -29.64 6.98
N GLY A 53 -5.52 -28.49 7.54
CA GLY A 53 -5.72 -28.24 8.97
C GLY A 53 -4.43 -28.27 9.78
N ILE A 54 -3.30 -27.86 9.20
CA ILE A 54 -1.99 -27.89 9.86
C ILE A 54 -1.23 -26.60 9.58
N TYR A 55 -0.75 -25.96 10.65
CA TYR A 55 0.32 -24.97 10.58
C TYR A 55 1.61 -25.59 11.12
N ASP A 56 2.57 -25.77 10.23
CA ASP A 56 3.95 -26.13 10.54
C ASP A 56 4.86 -25.55 9.45
N PRO A 57 5.53 -24.41 9.71
CA PRO A 57 6.34 -23.76 8.70
C PRO A 57 7.52 -24.64 8.26
N GLU A 58 8.08 -25.50 9.12
CA GLU A 58 9.25 -26.30 8.79
C GLU A 58 8.94 -27.39 7.76
N THR A 59 7.71 -27.91 7.77
CA THR A 59 7.21 -28.89 6.80
C THR A 59 6.36 -28.26 5.69
N GLY A 60 6.37 -26.93 5.57
CA GLY A 60 5.69 -26.21 4.50
C GLY A 60 4.17 -26.26 4.60
N ARG A 61 3.61 -26.29 5.81
CA ARG A 61 2.17 -26.33 6.06
C ARG A 61 1.70 -24.99 6.60
N PHE A 62 0.83 -24.30 5.87
CA PHE A 62 0.35 -22.96 6.16
C PHE A 62 -1.17 -22.92 6.07
N ASP A 63 -1.85 -23.65 6.96
CA ASP A 63 -3.29 -23.54 7.15
C ASP A 63 -3.60 -22.84 8.49
N HIS A 64 -4.74 -22.19 8.56
CA HIS A 64 -5.25 -21.50 9.75
C HIS A 64 -6.58 -22.07 10.27
N HIS A 65 -7.21 -22.99 9.53
CA HIS A 65 -8.52 -23.55 9.85
C HIS A 65 -8.54 -24.54 11.02
N GLN A 66 -7.38 -24.99 11.51
CA GLN A 66 -7.29 -25.92 12.63
C GLN A 66 -7.90 -25.36 13.92
N ARG A 67 -8.31 -26.28 14.80
CA ARG A 67 -8.81 -25.92 16.13
C ARG A 67 -7.73 -25.15 16.90
N GLY A 68 -8.05 -23.91 17.27
CA GLY A 68 -7.13 -23.00 17.95
C GLY A 68 -6.39 -22.03 17.03
N GLY A 69 -6.59 -22.12 15.71
CA GLY A 69 -5.99 -21.22 14.72
C GLY A 69 -4.49 -21.44 14.52
N ALA A 70 -3.83 -20.47 13.87
CA ALA A 70 -2.38 -20.45 13.65
C ALA A 70 -1.64 -19.37 14.47
N GLY A 71 -2.29 -18.88 15.53
CA GLY A 71 -1.83 -17.75 16.34
C GLY A 71 -2.21 -16.39 15.75
N GLU A 72 -1.72 -15.34 16.39
CA GLU A 72 -2.05 -13.95 16.08
C GLU A 72 -0.81 -13.04 16.22
N ARG A 73 -0.90 -11.86 15.59
CA ARG A 73 0.08 -10.77 15.75
C ARG A 73 -0.06 -10.12 17.13
N GLU A 74 0.93 -9.31 17.53
CA GLU A 74 0.89 -8.55 18.79
C GLU A 74 -0.31 -7.61 18.92
N ASN A 75 -0.85 -7.14 17.78
CA ASN A 75 -2.05 -6.31 17.73
C ASN A 75 -3.36 -7.12 17.78
N GLY A 76 -3.29 -8.44 17.95
CA GLY A 76 -4.43 -9.35 18.04
C GLY A 76 -5.04 -9.78 16.71
N ILE A 77 -4.49 -9.35 15.56
CA ILE A 77 -4.95 -9.82 14.25
C ILE A 77 -4.50 -11.27 14.05
N PRO A 78 -5.43 -12.24 13.90
CA PRO A 78 -5.09 -13.63 13.63
C PRO A 78 -4.36 -13.78 12.28
N TYR A 79 -3.51 -14.80 12.16
CA TYR A 79 -2.90 -15.13 10.87
C TYR A 79 -3.83 -16.00 10.02
N SER A 80 -4.06 -15.61 8.77
CA SER A 80 -4.48 -16.50 7.70
C SER A 80 -3.26 -17.07 6.96
N SER A 81 -3.45 -17.91 5.95
CA SER A 81 -2.36 -18.60 5.26
C SER A 81 -1.33 -17.64 4.65
N PHE A 82 -1.77 -16.51 4.09
CA PHE A 82 -0.92 -15.48 3.52
C PHE A 82 -0.03 -14.85 4.59
N GLY A 83 -0.60 -14.52 5.74
CA GLY A 83 0.14 -14.13 6.93
C GLY A 83 1.21 -15.12 7.36
N LEU A 84 0.88 -16.41 7.37
CA LEU A 84 1.83 -17.46 7.77
C LEU A 84 2.96 -17.62 6.74
N VAL A 85 2.65 -17.55 5.44
CA VAL A 85 3.63 -17.51 4.35
C VAL A 85 4.52 -16.28 4.48
N TRP A 86 3.94 -15.11 4.72
CA TRP A 86 4.68 -13.86 4.87
C TRP A 86 5.57 -13.87 6.11
N LYS A 87 5.10 -14.46 7.21
CA LYS A 87 5.90 -14.64 8.42
C LYS A 87 7.15 -15.48 8.16
N LYS A 88 7.08 -16.47 7.28
CA LYS A 88 8.24 -17.30 6.91
C LYS A 88 9.14 -16.65 5.86
N TYR A 89 8.55 -16.11 4.79
CA TYR A 89 9.29 -15.73 3.58
C TYR A 89 9.33 -14.23 3.30
N GLY A 90 8.53 -13.42 4.01
CA GLY A 90 8.38 -11.98 3.72
C GLY A 90 9.69 -11.20 3.76
N LEU A 91 10.61 -11.55 4.67
CA LEU A 91 11.93 -10.94 4.75
C LEU A 91 12.78 -11.27 3.50
N GLU A 92 12.76 -12.53 3.06
CA GLU A 92 13.46 -12.98 1.84
C GLU A 92 12.89 -12.29 0.60
N ILE A 93 11.56 -12.26 0.47
CA ILE A 93 10.84 -11.59 -0.62
C ILE A 93 11.20 -10.10 -0.69
N CYS A 94 11.45 -9.46 0.46
CA CYS A 94 11.87 -8.07 0.55
C CYS A 94 13.39 -7.87 0.47
N GLY A 95 14.16 -8.87 0.02
CA GLY A 95 15.60 -8.78 -0.17
C GLY A 95 16.40 -8.63 1.13
N GLY A 96 15.87 -9.16 2.24
CA GLY A 96 16.50 -9.06 3.56
C GLY A 96 16.25 -7.72 4.29
N ASN A 97 15.38 -6.85 3.76
CA ASN A 97 15.06 -5.58 4.39
C ASN A 97 13.82 -5.68 5.30
N GLN A 98 14.05 -5.64 6.61
CA GLN A 98 12.99 -5.78 7.61
C GLN A 98 11.98 -4.62 7.59
N ASP A 99 12.42 -3.39 7.32
CA ASP A 99 11.53 -2.23 7.28
C ASP A 99 10.54 -2.32 6.11
N ILE A 100 11.00 -2.81 4.96
CA ILE A 100 10.12 -3.09 3.81
C ILE A 100 9.13 -4.19 4.17
N ALA A 101 9.62 -5.31 4.73
CA ALA A 101 8.77 -6.43 5.11
C ALA A 101 7.67 -6.03 6.12
N ASN A 102 8.01 -5.24 7.13
CA ASN A 102 7.08 -4.71 8.12
C ASN A 102 6.07 -3.75 7.49
N SER A 103 6.51 -2.87 6.58
CA SER A 103 5.60 -1.94 5.91
C SER A 103 4.63 -2.65 4.98
N VAL A 104 5.03 -3.76 4.34
CA VAL A 104 4.14 -4.57 3.50
C VAL A 104 3.22 -5.42 4.37
N ASP A 105 3.70 -5.99 5.48
CA ASP A 105 2.86 -6.73 6.42
C ASP A 105 1.71 -5.85 6.92
N ALA A 106 2.03 -4.68 7.48
CA ALA A 106 1.04 -3.76 8.04
C ALA A 106 0.09 -3.15 6.99
N GLY A 107 0.55 -3.00 5.74
CA GLY A 107 -0.21 -2.32 4.68
C GLY A 107 -1.07 -3.25 3.83
N LEU A 108 -0.70 -4.52 3.71
CA LEU A 108 -1.32 -5.49 2.80
C LEU A 108 -1.66 -6.79 3.51
N VAL A 109 -0.67 -7.46 4.08
CA VAL A 109 -0.79 -8.83 4.59
C VAL A 109 -1.76 -8.88 5.76
N SER A 110 -1.50 -8.10 6.82
CA SER A 110 -2.35 -8.09 8.01
C SER A 110 -3.78 -7.65 7.71
N THR A 111 -3.98 -6.83 6.67
CA THR A 111 -5.31 -6.38 6.24
C THR A 111 -6.08 -7.52 5.57
N ILE A 112 -5.42 -8.31 4.73
CA ILE A 112 -6.01 -9.52 4.12
C ILE A 112 -6.31 -10.55 5.21
N ASP A 113 -5.35 -10.83 6.09
CA ASP A 113 -5.52 -11.76 7.20
C ASP A 113 -6.72 -11.38 8.09
N ALA A 114 -6.84 -10.09 8.42
CA ALA A 114 -7.95 -9.61 9.24
C ALA A 114 -9.31 -9.84 8.57
N ILE A 115 -9.43 -9.62 7.25
CA ILE A 115 -10.67 -9.87 6.51
C ILE A 115 -10.98 -11.36 6.47
N ASP A 116 -9.98 -12.17 6.13
CA ASP A 116 -10.11 -13.62 5.96
C ASP A 116 -10.47 -14.33 7.27
N CYS A 117 -9.83 -13.94 8.37
CA CYS A 117 -10.12 -14.45 9.71
C CYS A 117 -11.39 -13.83 10.35
N GLY A 118 -12.14 -12.98 9.63
CA GLY A 118 -13.32 -12.30 10.16
C GLY A 118 -13.03 -11.31 11.30
N TYR A 119 -11.78 -10.85 11.42
CA TYR A 119 -11.30 -9.89 12.42
C TYR A 119 -11.47 -8.44 11.96
N VAL A 120 -12.63 -8.13 11.36
CA VAL A 120 -12.99 -6.77 10.92
C VAL A 120 -14.14 -6.22 11.76
N LYS A 121 -14.11 -4.91 12.01
CA LYS A 121 -15.16 -4.23 12.79
C LYS A 121 -16.15 -3.53 11.86
N GLY A 122 -17.43 -3.61 12.21
CA GLY A 122 -18.49 -2.91 11.49
C GLY A 122 -18.87 -3.56 10.16
N VAL A 123 -19.67 -2.83 9.38
CA VAL A 123 -20.07 -3.25 8.03
C VAL A 123 -18.99 -2.80 7.05
N SER A 124 -18.60 -3.67 6.12
CA SER A 124 -17.69 -3.28 5.05
C SER A 124 -18.33 -2.20 4.19
N GLU A 125 -17.66 -1.05 4.06
CA GLU A 125 -18.06 0.03 3.16
C GLU A 125 -17.11 0.09 1.95
N GLY A 126 -17.66 0.27 0.75
CA GLY A 126 -16.88 0.29 -0.49
C GLY A 126 -16.38 -1.08 -0.95
N ILE A 127 -15.45 -1.07 -1.91
CA ILE A 127 -14.83 -2.27 -2.49
C ILE A 127 -13.47 -2.49 -1.84
N SER A 128 -13.26 -3.63 -1.20
CA SER A 128 -11.96 -4.03 -0.66
C SER A 128 -11.11 -4.78 -1.69
N LEU A 129 -9.80 -4.89 -1.43
CA LEU A 129 -8.92 -5.73 -2.24
C LEU A 129 -9.33 -7.20 -2.18
N SER A 130 -9.74 -7.71 -1.01
CA SER A 130 -10.24 -9.08 -0.87
C SER A 130 -11.53 -9.31 -1.67
N GLN A 131 -12.45 -8.34 -1.69
CA GLN A 131 -13.63 -8.39 -2.55
C GLN A 131 -13.25 -8.34 -4.04
N THR A 132 -12.25 -7.53 -4.40
CA THR A 132 -11.76 -7.44 -5.79
C THR A 132 -11.18 -8.77 -6.25
N ILE A 133 -10.41 -9.47 -5.41
CA ILE A 133 -9.95 -10.84 -5.72
C ILE A 133 -11.14 -11.79 -5.83
N SER A 134 -12.10 -11.71 -4.90
CA SER A 134 -13.30 -12.56 -4.94
C SER A 134 -14.09 -12.41 -6.24
N MET A 135 -14.05 -11.24 -6.89
CA MET A 135 -14.72 -10.99 -8.18
C MET A 135 -14.11 -11.76 -9.36
N PHE A 136 -12.90 -12.32 -9.22
CA PHE A 136 -12.36 -13.22 -10.25
C PHE A 136 -12.98 -14.61 -10.19
N ASN A 137 -13.66 -14.99 -9.09
CA ASN A 137 -14.34 -16.28 -9.06
C ASN A 137 -15.44 -16.33 -10.15
N PRO A 138 -15.53 -17.42 -10.93
CA PRO A 138 -16.62 -17.60 -11.89
C PRO A 138 -17.98 -17.38 -11.25
N THR A 139 -18.86 -16.65 -11.94
CA THR A 139 -20.24 -16.54 -11.51
C THR A 139 -21.04 -17.78 -11.91
N TRP A 140 -22.20 -17.99 -11.28
CA TRP A 140 -23.10 -19.09 -11.63
C TRP A 140 -23.66 -19.00 -13.07
N GLN A 141 -23.47 -17.87 -13.76
CA GLN A 141 -23.92 -17.64 -15.14
C GLN A 141 -22.79 -17.68 -16.18
N GLU A 142 -21.59 -18.13 -15.81
CA GLU A 142 -20.43 -18.16 -16.68
C GLU A 142 -19.91 -19.58 -16.90
N GLU A 143 -19.47 -19.86 -18.13
CA GLU A 143 -18.75 -21.09 -18.49
C GLU A 143 -17.23 -20.88 -18.33
N SER A 144 -16.80 -20.48 -17.14
CA SER A 144 -15.39 -20.27 -16.79
C SER A 144 -14.85 -21.40 -15.91
N HIS A 145 -13.58 -21.77 -16.11
CA HIS A 145 -12.92 -22.76 -15.26
C HIS A 145 -12.28 -22.08 -14.05
N PHE A 146 -12.58 -22.58 -12.84
CA PHE A 146 -12.10 -22.00 -11.58
C PHE A 146 -10.58 -21.85 -11.52
N ASP A 147 -9.82 -22.79 -12.08
CA ASP A 147 -8.35 -22.74 -12.05
C ASP A 147 -7.78 -21.65 -12.97
N THR A 148 -8.39 -21.43 -14.14
CA THR A 148 -7.98 -20.34 -15.04
C THR A 148 -8.22 -18.98 -14.38
N CYS A 149 -9.39 -18.80 -13.77
CA CYS A 149 -9.71 -17.59 -13.02
C CYS A 149 -8.80 -17.38 -11.79
N PHE A 150 -8.41 -18.47 -11.12
CA PHE A 150 -7.45 -18.43 -10.02
C PHE A 150 -6.08 -17.93 -10.50
N ASP A 151 -5.58 -18.46 -11.61
CA ASP A 151 -4.30 -18.04 -12.19
C ASP A 151 -4.31 -16.54 -12.57
N GLU A 152 -5.41 -16.05 -13.15
CA GLU A 152 -5.59 -14.62 -13.43
C GLU A 152 -5.57 -13.77 -12.16
N ALA A 153 -6.25 -14.22 -11.09
CA ALA A 153 -6.24 -13.55 -9.80
C ALA A 153 -4.84 -13.53 -9.17
N VAL A 154 -4.08 -14.63 -9.29
CA VAL A 154 -2.68 -14.72 -8.81
C VAL A 154 -1.77 -13.78 -9.57
N ASP A 155 -1.92 -13.64 -10.90
CA ASP A 155 -1.12 -12.69 -11.68
C ASP A 155 -1.42 -11.25 -11.31
N PHE A 156 -2.69 -10.91 -11.11
CA PHE A 156 -3.10 -9.62 -10.57
C PHE A 156 -2.48 -9.37 -9.17
N ALA A 157 -2.65 -10.31 -8.24
CA ALA A 157 -2.11 -10.23 -6.89
C ALA A 157 -0.58 -10.10 -6.87
N SER A 158 0.12 -10.82 -7.76
CA SER A 158 1.58 -10.72 -7.93
C SER A 158 2.01 -9.31 -8.32
N ARG A 159 1.26 -8.67 -9.23
CA ARG A 159 1.52 -7.28 -9.62
C ARG A 159 1.28 -6.32 -8.46
N ILE A 160 0.20 -6.51 -7.72
CA ILE A 160 -0.13 -5.68 -6.55
C ILE A 160 0.94 -5.83 -5.46
N LEU A 161 1.33 -7.06 -5.10
CA LEU A 161 2.38 -7.33 -4.11
C LEU A 161 3.70 -6.65 -4.50
N THR A 162 4.11 -6.77 -5.77
CA THR A 162 5.31 -6.09 -6.30
C THR A 162 5.22 -4.57 -6.10
N ARG A 163 4.05 -3.97 -6.31
CA ARG A 163 3.85 -2.53 -6.12
C ARG A 163 3.84 -2.12 -4.65
N PHE A 164 3.31 -2.94 -3.75
CA PHE A 164 3.41 -2.71 -2.30
C PHE A 164 4.87 -2.70 -1.83
N ILE A 165 5.67 -3.69 -2.27
CA ILE A 165 7.11 -3.76 -1.97
C ILE A 165 7.85 -2.53 -2.53
N ALA A 166 7.60 -2.17 -3.80
CA ALA A 166 8.22 -1.00 -4.41
C ALA A 166 7.83 0.32 -3.72
N SER A 167 6.57 0.45 -3.30
CA SER A 167 6.07 1.61 -2.56
C SER A 167 6.73 1.72 -1.17
N ALA A 168 6.82 0.60 -0.44
CA ALA A 168 7.51 0.53 0.84
C ALA A 168 9.00 0.90 0.72
N SER A 169 9.70 0.31 -0.25
CA SER A 169 11.10 0.63 -0.56
C SER A 169 11.28 2.13 -0.88
N GLY A 170 10.44 2.67 -1.76
CA GLY A 170 10.46 4.09 -2.12
C GLY A 170 10.22 5.01 -0.92
N GLY A 171 9.30 4.65 -0.02
CA GLY A 171 9.01 5.40 1.21
C GLY A 171 10.18 5.40 2.20
N ILE A 172 10.89 4.28 2.34
CA ILE A 172 12.06 4.18 3.23
C ILE A 172 13.21 5.03 2.68
N ASN A 173 13.48 4.93 1.38
CA ASN A 173 14.51 5.75 0.74
C ASN A 173 14.18 7.25 0.79
N ALA A 174 12.89 7.59 0.70
CA ALA A 174 12.38 8.95 0.85
C ALA A 174 12.58 9.53 2.25
N LYS A 175 12.57 8.69 3.30
CA LYS A 175 12.63 9.13 4.70
C LYS A 175 13.84 10.02 4.98
N ALA A 176 15.03 9.63 4.53
CA ALA A 176 16.25 10.40 4.77
C ALA A 176 16.24 11.75 4.05
N ILE A 177 15.71 11.80 2.82
CA ILE A 177 15.58 13.04 2.03
C ILE A 177 14.64 14.01 2.74
N VAL A 178 13.49 13.53 3.18
CA VAL A 178 12.47 14.36 3.83
C VAL A 178 12.91 14.79 5.23
N ALA A 179 13.56 13.91 6.00
CA ALA A 179 14.12 14.27 7.30
C ALA A 179 15.15 15.39 7.17
N LYS A 180 16.08 15.27 6.22
CA LYS A 180 17.07 16.30 5.93
C LYS A 180 16.44 17.62 5.46
N ALA A 181 15.38 17.55 4.66
CA ALA A 181 14.63 18.74 4.25
C ALA A 181 13.95 19.45 5.43
N ILE A 182 13.43 18.68 6.40
CA ILE A 182 12.86 19.23 7.65
C ILE A 182 13.95 19.90 8.48
N GLU A 183 15.10 19.24 8.67
CA GLU A 183 16.22 19.78 9.46
C GLU A 183 16.79 21.08 8.86
N ASN A 184 16.82 21.18 7.53
CA ASN A 184 17.38 22.32 6.81
C ASN A 184 16.35 23.41 6.50
N ALA A 185 15.09 23.25 6.90
CA ALA A 185 14.05 24.22 6.59
C ALA A 185 14.34 25.57 7.27
N GLU A 186 14.36 26.66 6.49
CA GLU A 186 14.54 28.01 7.02
C GLU A 186 13.36 28.43 7.91
N ASP A 187 12.14 28.05 7.51
CA ASP A 187 10.92 28.14 8.31
C ASP A 187 10.40 26.72 8.52
N PRO A 188 10.32 26.20 9.76
CA PRO A 188 9.87 24.83 10.04
C PRO A 188 8.43 24.55 9.58
N ARG A 189 7.65 25.59 9.24
CA ARG A 189 6.30 25.46 8.69
C ARG A 189 6.27 25.19 7.19
N VAL A 190 7.36 25.42 6.47
CA VAL A 190 7.46 25.25 5.01
C VAL A 190 8.65 24.38 4.66
N ILE A 191 8.39 23.14 4.22
CA ILE A 191 9.44 22.19 3.88
C ILE A 191 9.60 22.11 2.37
N VAL A 192 10.83 22.33 1.88
CA VAL A 192 11.14 22.29 0.45
C VAL A 192 11.82 20.97 0.09
N LEU A 193 11.35 20.32 -0.97
CA LEU A 193 11.99 19.15 -1.57
C LEU A 193 12.47 19.50 -2.99
N GLU A 194 13.72 19.18 -3.31
CA GLU A 194 14.31 19.42 -4.63
C GLU A 194 13.74 18.52 -5.74
N GLN A 195 13.05 17.45 -5.34
CA GLN A 195 12.32 16.54 -6.24
C GLN A 195 11.11 15.98 -5.52
N TYR A 196 10.06 15.62 -6.26
CA TYR A 196 8.92 14.94 -5.66
C TYR A 196 9.38 13.66 -4.96
N THR A 197 9.11 13.62 -3.65
CA THR A 197 9.49 12.51 -2.76
C THR A 197 8.29 12.22 -1.87
N PRO A 198 7.87 10.95 -1.68
CA PRO A 198 6.79 10.61 -0.76
C PRO A 198 7.09 11.12 0.67
N TRP A 199 6.38 12.16 1.10
CA TRP A 199 6.76 12.92 2.30
C TRP A 199 5.79 12.78 3.47
N LYS A 200 4.51 12.48 3.22
CA LYS A 200 3.43 12.55 4.23
C LYS A 200 3.78 11.83 5.53
N ARG A 201 4.10 10.52 5.46
CA ARG A 201 4.42 9.72 6.65
C ARG A 201 5.61 10.30 7.44
N THR A 202 6.68 10.69 6.74
CA THR A 202 7.90 11.20 7.37
C THR A 202 7.68 12.57 7.99
N VAL A 203 7.00 13.49 7.30
CA VAL A 203 6.67 14.82 7.84
C VAL A 203 5.79 14.70 9.09
N HIS A 204 4.77 13.83 9.05
CA HIS A 204 3.95 13.59 10.24
C HIS A 204 4.74 13.00 11.41
N ALA A 205 5.73 12.16 11.15
CA ALA A 205 6.54 11.54 12.20
C ALA A 205 7.60 12.47 12.77
N LEU A 206 8.11 13.44 11.99
CA LEU A 206 9.29 14.23 12.34
C LEU A 206 9.02 15.73 12.52
N SER A 207 7.84 16.24 12.13
CA SER A 207 7.51 17.66 12.22
C SER A 207 6.09 17.90 12.72
N GLU A 208 6.00 18.56 13.88
CA GLU A 208 4.75 19.08 14.42
C GLU A 208 4.36 20.41 13.75
N ASP A 209 5.35 21.19 13.30
CA ASP A 209 5.15 22.55 12.79
C ASP A 209 4.84 22.64 11.29
N ALA A 210 5.24 21.65 10.49
CA ALA A 210 5.08 21.70 9.03
C ALA A 210 3.61 21.91 8.63
N LEU A 211 3.36 22.95 7.85
CA LEU A 211 2.04 23.31 7.30
C LEU A 211 1.99 23.13 5.79
N TYR A 212 3.10 23.41 5.10
CA TYR A 212 3.19 23.35 3.65
C TYR A 212 4.45 22.61 3.19
N MET A 213 4.29 21.88 2.09
CA MET A 213 5.37 21.24 1.34
C MET A 213 5.50 21.94 -0.01
N VAL A 214 6.73 22.29 -0.39
CA VAL A 214 7.04 22.88 -1.70
C VAL A 214 7.96 21.94 -2.47
N TYR A 215 7.59 21.56 -3.69
CA TYR A 215 8.37 20.61 -4.50
C TYR A 215 8.06 20.74 -5.99
N PRO A 216 8.98 20.34 -6.89
CA PRO A 216 8.71 20.34 -8.32
C PRO A 216 7.85 19.12 -8.70
N SER A 217 6.95 19.34 -9.63
CA SER A 217 6.19 18.30 -10.31
C SER A 217 7.08 17.63 -11.38
N ASN A 218 6.62 16.50 -11.93
CA ASN A 218 7.34 15.81 -13.00
C ASN A 218 7.45 16.64 -14.29
N SER A 219 6.59 17.65 -14.48
CA SER A 219 6.68 18.60 -15.61
C SER A 219 7.59 19.81 -15.34
N GLY A 220 8.23 19.88 -14.17
CA GLY A 220 9.20 20.92 -13.81
C GLY A 220 8.60 22.17 -13.15
N ASP A 221 7.29 22.34 -13.24
CA ASP A 221 6.52 23.35 -12.50
C ASP A 221 6.39 22.99 -11.03
N TRP A 222 6.24 23.98 -10.16
CA TRP A 222 6.30 23.81 -8.72
C TRP A 222 4.92 23.69 -8.09
N ARG A 223 4.87 22.99 -6.95
CA ARG A 223 3.67 22.78 -6.15
C ARG A 223 3.90 23.30 -4.74
N ILE A 224 2.87 23.91 -4.20
CA ILE A 224 2.67 24.06 -2.76
C ILE A 224 1.52 23.14 -2.36
N GLN A 225 1.77 22.20 -1.45
CA GLN A 225 0.78 21.26 -0.93
C GLN A 225 0.67 21.39 0.59
N THR A 226 -0.55 21.37 1.11
CA THR A 226 -0.80 21.40 2.56
C THR A 226 -0.41 20.07 3.23
N VAL A 227 0.03 20.15 4.48
CA VAL A 227 0.18 18.97 5.36
C VAL A 227 -1.19 18.66 5.97
N PRO A 228 -1.73 17.44 5.80
CA PRO A 228 -3.02 17.08 6.42
C PRO A 228 -2.89 16.96 7.93
N VAL A 229 -4.00 16.97 8.67
CA VAL A 229 -4.00 16.79 10.13
C VAL A 229 -3.52 15.40 10.54
N GLU A 230 -3.80 14.39 9.71
CA GLU A 230 -3.31 13.01 9.84
C GLU A 230 -3.08 12.38 8.45
N PRO A 231 -2.20 11.36 8.33
CA PRO A 231 -1.99 10.66 7.08
C PRO A 231 -3.28 10.05 6.52
N GLY A 232 -3.71 10.50 5.35
CA GLY A 232 -4.93 10.01 4.68
C GLY A 232 -6.16 10.90 4.88
N SER A 233 -6.11 11.89 5.79
CA SER A 233 -7.18 12.86 5.95
C SER A 233 -7.20 13.90 4.82
N PHE A 234 -8.39 14.43 4.54
CA PHE A 234 -8.61 15.57 3.65
C PHE A 234 -8.61 16.91 4.39
N GLU A 235 -8.57 16.89 5.73
CA GLU A 235 -8.46 18.08 6.55
C GLU A 235 -6.98 18.52 6.61
N ASN A 236 -6.73 19.80 6.35
CA ASN A 236 -5.41 20.40 6.33
C ASN A 236 -5.05 20.97 7.71
N ARG A 237 -3.79 20.86 8.15
CA ARG A 237 -3.29 21.62 9.32
C ARG A 237 -3.52 23.12 9.13
N LYS A 238 -3.27 23.62 7.91
CA LYS A 238 -3.64 24.95 7.45
C LYS A 238 -3.94 24.89 5.96
N SER A 239 -5.16 25.27 5.57
CA SER A 239 -5.54 25.37 4.15
C SER A 239 -4.82 26.54 3.47
N LEU A 240 -4.73 26.50 2.14
CA LEU A 240 -4.33 27.66 1.34
C LEU A 240 -5.39 28.78 1.45
N PRO A 241 -5.05 30.05 1.14
CA PRO A 241 -5.97 31.18 1.25
C PRO A 241 -7.29 30.96 0.53
N LYS A 242 -8.41 31.27 1.20
CA LYS A 242 -9.76 31.04 0.66
C LYS A 242 -10.00 31.77 -0.66
N ALA A 243 -9.38 32.94 -0.84
CA ALA A 243 -9.48 33.72 -2.07
C ALA A 243 -8.94 32.99 -3.30
N TRP A 244 -8.10 31.96 -3.14
CA TRP A 244 -7.52 31.20 -4.25
C TRP A 244 -8.40 30.02 -4.69
N ALA A 245 -9.44 29.66 -3.93
CA ALA A 245 -10.20 28.43 -4.14
C ALA A 245 -10.74 28.32 -5.58
N GLY A 246 -10.24 27.33 -6.32
CA GLY A 246 -10.72 27.01 -7.67
C GLY A 246 -10.26 27.98 -8.75
N LEU A 247 -9.37 28.93 -8.43
CA LEU A 247 -8.83 29.86 -9.41
C LEU A 247 -7.71 29.21 -10.23
N SER A 248 -7.61 29.62 -11.50
CA SER A 248 -6.55 29.21 -12.42
C SER A 248 -6.09 30.38 -13.29
N ASP A 249 -4.84 30.30 -13.75
CA ASP A 249 -4.17 31.23 -14.64
C ASP A 249 -4.45 32.69 -14.22
N LYS A 250 -4.89 33.54 -15.16
CA LYS A 250 -5.13 34.97 -14.95
C LYS A 250 -5.89 35.31 -13.67
N ALA A 251 -6.93 34.55 -13.32
CA ALA A 251 -7.72 34.84 -12.13
C ALA A 251 -6.89 34.63 -10.84
N LEU A 252 -6.04 33.59 -10.81
CA LEU A 252 -5.13 33.36 -9.68
C LEU A 252 -3.97 34.37 -9.70
N GLN A 253 -3.43 34.68 -10.88
CA GLN A 253 -2.36 35.66 -11.07
C GLN A 253 -2.79 37.04 -10.56
N GLU A 254 -4.00 37.50 -10.87
CA GLU A 254 -4.56 38.77 -10.40
C GLU A 254 -4.70 38.82 -8.87
N VAL A 255 -5.05 37.72 -8.22
CA VAL A 255 -5.23 37.65 -6.75
C VAL A 255 -3.89 37.49 -6.02
N THR A 256 -2.90 36.88 -6.66
CA THR A 256 -1.59 36.60 -6.04
C THR A 256 -0.51 37.61 -6.41
N ASP A 257 -0.72 38.40 -7.47
CA ASP A 257 0.29 39.25 -8.11
C ASP A 257 1.52 38.44 -8.58
N LEU A 258 1.28 37.22 -9.07
CA LEU A 258 2.30 36.29 -9.58
C LEU A 258 1.96 35.87 -11.00
N ASP A 259 2.67 36.39 -12.00
CA ASP A 259 2.38 36.19 -13.43
C ASP A 259 2.43 34.71 -13.90
N ASP A 260 3.10 33.84 -13.13
CA ASP A 260 3.27 32.43 -13.44
C ASP A 260 2.51 31.50 -12.48
N ALA A 261 1.59 32.03 -11.66
CA ALA A 261 0.64 31.22 -10.92
C ALA A 261 -0.28 30.46 -11.89
N MET A 262 -0.47 29.16 -11.67
CA MET A 262 -1.13 28.26 -12.60
C MET A 262 -2.52 27.84 -12.11
N PHE A 263 -2.63 27.36 -10.87
CA PHE A 263 -3.91 26.93 -10.31
C PHE A 263 -3.88 26.82 -8.79
N CYS A 264 -5.06 26.86 -8.17
CA CYS A 264 -5.28 26.41 -6.81
C CYS A 264 -6.54 25.54 -6.76
N HIS A 265 -6.43 24.34 -6.18
CA HIS A 265 -7.56 23.43 -6.08
C HIS A 265 -8.67 24.03 -5.21
N ASN A 266 -9.94 23.79 -5.54
CA ASN A 266 -11.09 24.33 -4.79
C ASN A 266 -11.10 23.90 -3.31
N GLY A 267 -10.60 22.71 -3.02
CA GLY A 267 -10.39 22.20 -1.66
C GLY A 267 -9.17 22.78 -0.91
N LEU A 268 -8.46 23.75 -1.51
CA LEU A 268 -7.37 24.53 -0.87
C LEU A 268 -6.21 23.70 -0.30
N PHE A 269 -6.01 22.47 -0.77
CA PHE A 269 -4.93 21.59 -0.32
C PHE A 269 -3.69 21.61 -1.24
N ILE A 270 -3.80 22.18 -2.45
CA ILE A 270 -2.69 22.27 -3.39
C ILE A 270 -2.86 23.44 -4.34
N ALA A 271 -1.75 24.10 -4.65
CA ALA A 271 -1.64 25.09 -5.72
C ALA A 271 -0.32 24.90 -6.47
N GLY A 272 -0.19 25.54 -7.63
CA GLY A 272 0.99 25.44 -8.48
C GLY A 272 1.36 26.75 -9.16
N ALA A 273 2.67 26.91 -9.39
CA ALA A 273 3.28 28.00 -10.15
C ALA A 273 4.38 27.43 -11.05
N ALA A 274 4.75 28.13 -12.12
CA ALA A 274 5.80 27.65 -13.02
C ALA A 274 7.18 27.67 -12.35
N SER A 275 7.45 28.66 -11.50
CA SER A 275 8.75 28.86 -10.84
C SER A 275 8.75 28.48 -9.36
N PHE A 276 9.95 28.16 -8.85
CA PHE A 276 10.19 27.93 -7.43
C PHE A 276 9.90 29.19 -6.62
N GLU A 277 10.35 30.34 -7.13
CA GLU A 277 10.23 31.64 -6.49
C GLU A 277 8.77 31.99 -6.23
N SER A 278 7.89 31.78 -7.22
CA SER A 278 6.46 32.02 -7.04
C SER A 278 5.81 31.00 -6.10
N ALA A 279 6.19 29.72 -6.14
CA ALA A 279 5.68 28.73 -5.18
C ALA A 279 6.08 29.09 -3.73
N MET A 280 7.29 29.60 -3.51
CA MET A 280 7.73 30.08 -2.19
C MET A 280 7.01 31.36 -1.76
N LYS A 281 6.75 32.30 -2.68
CA LYS A 281 5.91 33.47 -2.40
C LYS A 281 4.49 33.05 -2.01
N MET A 282 3.90 32.09 -2.72
CA MET A 282 2.60 31.52 -2.36
C MET A 282 2.62 30.92 -0.94
N ALA A 283 3.68 30.21 -0.56
CA ALA A 283 3.82 29.69 0.80
C ALA A 283 3.89 30.81 1.85
N ALA A 284 4.66 31.86 1.57
CA ALA A 284 4.76 33.03 2.45
C ALA A 284 3.42 33.77 2.60
N MET A 285 2.65 33.94 1.51
CA MET A 285 1.31 34.53 1.54
C MET A 285 0.35 33.65 2.34
N ALA A 286 0.37 32.34 2.12
CA ALA A 286 -0.48 31.38 2.82
C ALA A 286 -0.21 31.35 4.33
N LEU A 287 1.04 31.56 4.77
CA LEU A 287 1.39 31.68 6.19
C LEU A 287 0.82 32.93 6.87
N GLN A 288 0.56 34.01 6.12
CA GLN A 288 0.12 35.30 6.64
C GLN A 288 -1.41 35.48 6.68
N ASP A 289 -2.15 34.70 5.89
CA ASP A 289 -3.63 34.64 5.86
C ASP A 289 -4.21 33.98 7.13
#